data_AF-A0A1I4QUM9-F1
#
_entry.id   AF-A0A1I4QUM9-F1
#
_cell.length_a   1.000
_cell.length_b   1.000
_cell.length_c   1.000
_cell.angle_alpha   90.00
_cell.angle_beta   90.00
_cell.angle_gamma   90.00
#
_symmetry.space_group_name_H-M   'P 1'
#
loop_
_entity.id
_entity.type
_entity.pdbx_description
1 polymer ?
#
loop_
_entity_poly.entity_id
_entity_poly.type
_entity_poly.pdbx_seq_one_letter_code
_entity_poly.pdbx_strand_id
1 'polypeptide(L)'
;MLCTLLRKNFPQLGPDEKYLIASFAACYGHASAELTVKEMAKALHISPRVVAKNLTALIDKHELLRAEFPARWEGKGKPARRYAIASELLDELGSRQNSEYWPGQADLAKRVLTGEVELFRKTVSDDEAMDSAGVGYKSPPRRVKGDGGSIRLRLFTAVLVCHSDELGVVRGLRGEKLYDLTGIGAAQVRLNAKQLVSSGVLLGHVPGTSSKWFAESKAASTYYLDMPTSLDVMRRNLLRLEFYSDFDVWGRVLEPIARQKWPWMPVIRRGEVRAVLVSELMGEVSYILSTYWEDVDGAQSFYDKHAEKCGLERRVRGILRVPDEALQAKDAPSNLEKIIYEGLVFSCIELAWLVKRWLQEPVFLDLSVDKVQLLPVSRLPSGQLCMPVVVAGGLGKARCIRLNVPGE
;
A
#
# COMPACT_ATOMS: atom_id res chain seq x y z
N MET A 1 -14.53 8.18 -11.18
CA MET A 1 -14.61 9.47 -10.46
C MET A 1 -13.78 9.49 -9.17
N LEU A 2 -14.16 8.78 -8.08
CA LEU A 2 -13.47 8.90 -6.78
C LEU A 2 -11.96 8.58 -6.83
N CYS A 3 -11.56 7.46 -7.45
CA CYS A 3 -10.13 7.15 -7.61
C CYS A 3 -9.41 8.22 -8.42
N THR A 4 -10.02 8.73 -9.48
CA THR A 4 -9.47 9.81 -10.31
C THR A 4 -9.25 11.09 -9.49
N LEU A 5 -10.19 11.42 -8.61
CA LEU A 5 -10.09 12.55 -7.69
C LEU A 5 -8.92 12.36 -6.70
N LEU A 6 -8.81 11.18 -6.09
CA LEU A 6 -7.74 10.86 -5.13
C LEU A 6 -6.35 10.73 -5.77
N ARG A 7 -6.28 10.51 -7.08
CA ARG A 7 -5.03 10.53 -7.87
C ARG A 7 -4.71 11.91 -8.45
N LYS A 8 -5.62 12.89 -8.35
CA LYS A 8 -5.42 14.24 -8.90
C LYS A 8 -4.63 15.08 -7.91
N ASN A 9 -3.63 15.79 -8.43
CA ASN A 9 -2.85 16.73 -7.63
C ASN A 9 -3.63 18.03 -7.41
N PHE A 10 -3.73 18.45 -6.16
CA PHE A 10 -4.25 19.76 -5.76
C PHE A 10 -3.22 20.41 -4.82
N PRO A 11 -2.15 21.03 -5.36
CA PRO A 11 -1.04 21.54 -4.56
C PRO A 11 -1.47 22.66 -3.59
N GLN A 12 -2.54 23.38 -3.93
CA GLN A 12 -3.10 24.47 -3.14
C GLN A 12 -3.96 24.04 -1.95
N LEU A 13 -4.34 22.76 -1.89
CA LEU A 13 -5.20 22.22 -0.83
C LEU A 13 -4.38 21.59 0.29
N GLY A 14 -4.76 21.86 1.53
CA GLY A 14 -4.28 21.12 2.69
C GLY A 14 -4.96 19.75 2.82
N PRO A 15 -4.52 18.94 3.80
CA PRO A 15 -5.03 17.58 3.99
C PRO A 15 -6.51 17.54 4.39
N ASP A 16 -6.98 18.53 5.14
CA ASP A 16 -8.36 18.55 5.63
C ASP A 16 -9.32 18.99 4.49
N GLU A 17 -8.92 19.91 3.60
CA GLU A 17 -9.69 20.24 2.39
C GLU A 17 -9.76 19.05 1.42
N LYS A 18 -8.63 18.37 1.18
CA LYS A 18 -8.56 17.18 0.30
C LYS A 18 -9.45 16.05 0.81
N TYR A 19 -9.43 15.80 2.10
CA TYR A 19 -10.34 14.84 2.69
C TYR A 19 -11.79 15.26 2.52
N LEU A 20 -12.14 16.52 2.82
CA LEU A 20 -13.53 16.98 2.75
C LEU A 20 -14.12 16.78 1.36
N ILE A 21 -13.40 17.17 0.30
CA ILE A 21 -13.88 16.98 -1.07
C ILE A 21 -13.93 15.50 -1.48
N ALA A 22 -12.94 14.69 -1.08
CA ALA A 22 -12.92 13.26 -1.38
C ALA A 22 -14.08 12.51 -0.69
N SER A 23 -14.34 12.80 0.59
CA SER A 23 -15.45 12.22 1.33
C SER A 23 -16.81 12.68 0.79
N PHE A 24 -16.94 13.96 0.42
CA PHE A 24 -18.15 14.44 -0.25
C PHE A 24 -18.40 13.68 -1.55
N ALA A 25 -17.37 13.52 -2.39
CA ALA A 25 -17.44 12.75 -3.64
C ALA A 25 -17.76 11.26 -3.39
N ALA A 26 -17.25 10.68 -2.31
CA ALA A 26 -17.53 9.30 -1.93
C ALA A 26 -18.99 9.08 -1.51
N CYS A 27 -19.59 10.05 -0.82
CA CYS A 27 -20.98 9.97 -0.35
C CYS A 27 -21.99 10.32 -1.44
N TYR A 28 -21.74 11.38 -2.22
CA TYR A 28 -22.74 11.98 -3.10
C TYR A 28 -22.44 11.82 -4.60
N GLY A 29 -21.21 11.45 -4.97
CA GLY A 29 -20.88 11.24 -6.38
C GLY A 29 -21.06 12.52 -7.21
N HIS A 30 -21.85 12.41 -8.29
CA HIS A 30 -22.25 13.52 -9.14
C HIS A 30 -23.50 14.26 -8.63
N ALA A 31 -24.17 13.74 -7.59
CA ALA A 31 -25.41 14.31 -7.10
C ALA A 31 -25.15 15.53 -6.20
N SER A 32 -26.09 16.48 -6.23
CA SER A 32 -26.14 17.54 -5.23
C SER A 32 -26.76 17.05 -3.92
N ALA A 33 -26.35 17.61 -2.79
CA ALA A 33 -26.89 17.31 -1.47
C ALA A 33 -27.34 18.58 -0.75
N GLU A 34 -28.58 18.60 -0.26
CA GLU A 34 -29.10 19.68 0.58
C GLU A 34 -28.83 19.39 2.04
N LEU A 35 -27.87 20.12 2.62
CA LEU A 35 -27.37 19.84 3.96
C LEU A 35 -27.09 21.14 4.72
N THR A 36 -27.26 21.08 6.04
CA THR A 36 -26.57 21.98 6.96
C THR A 36 -25.14 21.49 7.21
N VAL A 37 -24.27 22.36 7.73
CA VAL A 37 -22.90 21.98 8.15
C VAL A 37 -22.90 20.81 9.14
N LYS A 38 -23.90 20.74 10.03
CA LYS A 38 -24.02 19.65 11.03
C LYS A 38 -24.38 18.33 10.37
N GLU A 39 -25.29 18.34 9.40
CA GLU A 39 -25.69 17.13 8.67
C GLU A 39 -24.56 16.63 7.79
N MET A 40 -23.86 17.53 7.08
CA MET A 40 -22.66 17.17 6.32
C MET A 40 -21.58 16.58 7.23
N ALA A 41 -21.32 17.20 8.38
CA ALA A 41 -20.35 16.67 9.35
C ALA A 41 -20.70 15.25 9.82
N LYS A 42 -21.99 15.00 10.08
CA LYS A 42 -22.50 13.67 10.44
C LYS A 42 -22.33 12.67 9.31
N ALA A 43 -22.74 13.02 8.09
CA ALA A 43 -22.65 12.15 6.91
C ALA A 43 -21.20 11.79 6.54
N LEU A 44 -20.27 12.73 6.71
CA LEU A 44 -18.86 12.55 6.37
C LEU A 44 -18.01 12.03 7.55
N HIS A 45 -18.63 11.78 8.70
CA HIS A 45 -17.95 11.34 9.93
C HIS A 45 -16.77 12.24 10.34
N ILE A 46 -16.97 13.56 10.31
CA ILE A 46 -15.98 14.58 10.66
C ILE A 46 -16.58 15.66 11.57
N SER A 47 -15.74 16.43 12.26
CA SER A 47 -16.26 17.46 13.17
C SER A 47 -16.89 18.63 12.39
N PRO A 48 -18.00 19.22 12.87
CA PRO A 48 -18.60 20.40 12.24
C PRO A 48 -17.64 21.57 12.09
N ARG A 49 -16.67 21.71 13.01
CA ARG A 49 -15.63 22.74 12.94
C ARG A 49 -14.71 22.57 11.74
N VAL A 50 -14.33 21.32 11.43
CA VAL A 50 -13.50 21.00 10.26
C VAL A 50 -14.29 21.25 8.98
N VAL A 51 -15.57 20.86 8.93
CA VAL A 51 -16.43 21.17 7.78
C VAL A 51 -16.52 22.67 7.56
N ALA A 52 -16.96 23.43 8.57
CA ALA A 52 -17.15 24.87 8.44
C ALA A 52 -15.88 25.61 8.00
N LYS A 53 -14.72 25.25 8.56
CA LYS A 53 -13.44 25.86 8.23
C LYS A 53 -13.04 25.64 6.77
N ASN A 54 -13.19 24.41 6.27
CA ASN A 54 -12.65 24.02 4.97
C ASN A 54 -13.65 24.21 3.82
N LEU A 55 -14.95 24.23 4.13
CA LEU A 55 -16.01 24.41 3.15
C LEU A 55 -15.92 25.77 2.44
N THR A 56 -15.66 26.84 3.20
CA THR A 56 -15.42 28.18 2.63
C THR A 56 -14.24 28.20 1.66
N ALA A 57 -13.14 27.50 1.99
CA ALA A 57 -11.99 27.42 1.08
C ALA A 57 -12.34 26.65 -0.21
N LEU A 58 -13.06 25.53 -0.09
CA LEU A 58 -13.45 24.72 -1.25
C LEU A 58 -14.46 25.42 -2.18
N ILE A 59 -15.29 26.32 -1.66
CA ILE A 59 -16.27 27.09 -2.44
C ILE A 59 -15.62 28.35 -3.00
N ASP A 60 -15.15 29.24 -2.12
CA ASP A 60 -14.84 30.61 -2.52
C ASP A 60 -13.42 30.76 -3.08
N LYS A 61 -12.47 29.94 -2.61
CA LYS A 61 -11.04 30.07 -2.98
C LYS A 61 -10.63 29.12 -4.10
N HIS A 62 -11.23 27.95 -4.13
CA HIS A 62 -10.83 26.87 -5.04
C HIS A 62 -11.91 26.47 -6.03
N GLU A 63 -13.15 26.91 -5.81
CA GLU A 63 -14.30 26.66 -6.70
C GLU A 63 -14.50 25.18 -7.03
N LEU A 64 -14.14 24.29 -6.09
CA LEU A 64 -14.27 22.83 -6.28
C LEU A 64 -15.61 22.31 -5.79
N LEU A 65 -16.27 23.06 -4.89
CA LEU A 65 -17.65 22.84 -4.47
C LEU A 65 -18.49 24.08 -4.78
N ARG A 66 -19.72 23.86 -5.21
CA ARG A 66 -20.74 24.90 -5.34
C ARG A 66 -21.69 24.85 -4.16
N ALA A 67 -22.17 26.00 -3.71
CA ALA A 67 -23.17 26.09 -2.67
C ALA A 67 -24.27 27.07 -3.09
N GLU A 68 -25.49 26.57 -3.20
CA GLU A 68 -26.66 27.35 -3.58
C GLU A 68 -27.68 27.37 -2.43
N PHE A 69 -28.44 28.46 -2.33
CA PHE A 69 -29.60 28.46 -1.46
C PHE A 69 -30.76 27.74 -2.15
N PRO A 70 -31.49 26.86 -1.46
CA PRO A 70 -32.68 26.23 -2.02
C PRO A 70 -33.73 27.31 -2.33
N ALA A 71 -34.43 27.16 -3.46
CA ALA A 71 -35.38 28.14 -3.98
C ALA A 71 -36.60 28.40 -3.07
N ARG A 72 -36.91 27.49 -2.15
CA ARG A 72 -37.90 27.67 -1.08
C ARG A 72 -37.32 27.22 0.24
N TRP A 73 -37.30 28.13 1.22
CA TRP A 73 -36.99 27.81 2.62
C TRP A 73 -38.20 28.16 3.48
N GLU A 74 -38.90 27.13 3.98
CA GLU A 74 -40.12 27.27 4.80
C GLU A 74 -39.90 26.92 6.28
N GLY A 75 -38.65 26.71 6.71
CA GLY A 75 -38.31 26.19 8.05
C GLY A 75 -37.83 27.23 9.08
N LYS A 76 -37.92 26.88 10.37
CA LYS A 76 -37.24 27.61 11.47
C LYS A 76 -35.80 27.09 11.65
N GLY A 77 -34.79 27.95 11.49
CA GLY A 77 -33.37 27.60 11.73
C GLY A 77 -32.41 28.19 10.70
N LYS A 78 -31.11 27.81 10.77
CA LYS A 78 -30.14 28.15 9.72
C LYS A 78 -30.49 27.39 8.43
N PRO A 79 -30.56 28.05 7.26
CA PRO A 79 -30.95 27.41 6.02
C PRO A 79 -29.96 26.32 5.62
N ALA A 80 -30.47 25.17 5.19
CA ALA A 80 -29.69 24.20 4.44
C ALA A 80 -29.22 24.83 3.12
N ARG A 81 -28.05 24.42 2.64
CA ARG A 81 -27.55 24.80 1.32
C ARG A 81 -27.46 23.55 0.45
N ARG A 82 -27.71 23.72 -0.84
CA ARG A 82 -27.47 22.69 -1.84
C ARG A 82 -26.00 22.73 -2.23
N TYR A 83 -25.28 21.67 -1.89
CA TYR A 83 -23.87 21.51 -2.25
C TYR A 83 -23.72 20.55 -3.42
N ALA A 84 -22.81 20.85 -4.34
CA ALA A 84 -22.45 19.96 -5.44
C ALA A 84 -20.96 20.10 -5.76
N ILE A 85 -20.36 19.07 -6.35
CA ILE A 85 -19.04 19.20 -6.97
C ILE A 85 -19.16 20.10 -8.19
N ALA A 86 -18.22 21.02 -8.38
CA ALA A 86 -18.22 21.92 -9.54
C ALA A 86 -18.22 21.13 -10.86
N SER A 87 -19.01 21.58 -11.84
CA SER A 87 -19.16 20.88 -13.12
C SER A 87 -17.83 20.74 -13.86
N GLU A 88 -16.98 21.76 -13.79
CA GLU A 88 -15.65 21.77 -14.41
C GLU A 88 -14.79 20.64 -13.86
N LEU A 89 -14.83 20.43 -12.54
CA LEU A 89 -14.12 19.33 -11.90
C LEU A 89 -14.73 17.97 -12.30
N LEU A 90 -16.06 17.86 -12.39
CA LEU A 90 -16.70 16.61 -12.83
C LEU A 90 -16.34 16.25 -14.27
N ASP A 91 -16.31 17.23 -15.18
CA ASP A 91 -15.94 17.05 -16.58
C ASP A 91 -14.46 16.62 -16.71
N GLU A 92 -13.57 17.25 -15.94
CA GLU A 92 -12.16 16.85 -15.84
C GLU A 92 -12.00 15.41 -15.30
N LEU A 93 -12.83 15.00 -14.33
CA LEU A 93 -12.78 13.66 -13.76
C LEU A 93 -13.43 12.60 -14.66
N GLY A 94 -14.40 12.99 -15.51
CA GLY A 94 -15.14 12.13 -16.43
C GLY A 94 -14.43 11.86 -17.76
N SER A 95 -13.61 12.81 -18.23
CA SER A 95 -12.84 12.70 -19.49
C SER A 95 -11.71 11.66 -19.47
N ARG A 96 -11.32 11.16 -18.29
CA ARG A 96 -10.31 10.08 -18.17
C ARG A 96 -10.98 8.71 -18.30
N GLN A 97 -10.67 7.99 -19.38
CA GLN A 97 -11.05 6.58 -19.53
C GLN A 97 -10.36 5.74 -18.44
N ASN A 98 -11.17 5.09 -17.60
CA ASN A 98 -10.75 4.41 -16.37
C ASN A 98 -10.32 2.95 -16.62
N SER A 99 -9.35 2.70 -17.50
CA SER A 99 -8.81 1.35 -17.72
C SER A 99 -7.80 0.89 -16.65
N GLU A 100 -7.30 1.81 -15.82
CA GLU A 100 -6.24 1.52 -14.84
C GLU A 100 -6.73 1.05 -13.46
N TYR A 101 -8.05 1.04 -13.21
CA TYR A 101 -8.60 0.68 -11.91
C TYR A 101 -9.07 -0.76 -11.90
N TRP A 102 -8.74 -1.48 -10.83
CA TRP A 102 -9.24 -2.83 -10.65
C TRP A 102 -10.69 -2.80 -10.10
N PRO A 103 -11.57 -3.71 -10.54
CA PRO A 103 -12.95 -3.82 -10.05
C PRO A 103 -13.08 -3.81 -8.52
N GLY A 104 -13.82 -2.84 -7.97
CA GLY A 104 -14.05 -2.67 -6.53
C GLY A 104 -13.11 -1.68 -5.82
N GLN A 105 -12.11 -1.13 -6.50
CA GLN A 105 -11.16 -0.18 -5.92
C GLN A 105 -11.83 1.09 -5.39
N ALA A 106 -12.76 1.66 -6.17
CA ALA A 106 -13.50 2.85 -5.78
C ALA A 106 -14.43 2.59 -4.59
N ASP A 107 -15.07 1.42 -4.54
CA ASP A 107 -15.92 1.01 -3.42
C ASP A 107 -15.11 0.88 -2.13
N LEU A 108 -13.91 0.28 -2.21
CA LEU A 108 -13.02 0.17 -1.06
C LEU A 108 -12.54 1.55 -0.58
N ALA A 109 -12.13 2.42 -1.50
CA ALA A 109 -11.73 3.79 -1.15
C ALA A 109 -12.88 4.55 -0.49
N LYS A 110 -14.12 4.37 -0.97
CA LYS A 110 -15.33 4.92 -0.34
C LYS A 110 -15.49 4.41 1.09
N ARG A 111 -15.45 3.10 1.32
CA ARG A 111 -15.57 2.50 2.67
C ARG A 111 -14.50 3.02 3.63
N VAL A 112 -13.27 3.20 3.16
CA VAL A 112 -12.18 3.80 3.95
C VAL A 112 -12.48 5.25 4.32
N LEU A 113 -12.97 6.07 3.38
CA LEU A 113 -13.32 7.47 3.64
C LEU A 113 -14.55 7.62 4.54
N THR A 114 -15.56 6.78 4.39
CA THR A 114 -16.77 6.80 5.22
C THR A 114 -16.54 6.25 6.63
N GLY A 115 -15.41 5.56 6.85
CA GLY A 115 -15.08 4.95 8.15
C GLY A 115 -15.75 3.59 8.35
N GLU A 116 -16.26 2.97 7.28
CA GLU A 116 -16.77 1.59 7.29
C GLU A 116 -15.63 0.56 7.40
N VAL A 117 -14.37 0.99 7.19
CA VAL A 117 -13.18 0.18 7.45
C VAL A 117 -12.55 0.60 8.77
N GLU A 118 -12.46 -0.34 9.71
CA GLU A 118 -11.79 -0.13 10.98
C GLU A 118 -10.27 -0.04 10.79
N LEU A 119 -9.74 1.18 10.71
CA LEU A 119 -8.29 1.41 10.61
C LEU A 119 -7.55 1.22 11.93
N PHE A 120 -8.28 1.09 13.04
CA PHE A 120 -7.75 0.72 14.35
C PHE A 120 -8.47 -0.54 14.82
N ARG A 121 -7.73 -1.64 14.99
CA ARG A 121 -8.19 -2.68 15.92
C ARG A 121 -8.19 -2.07 17.31
N LYS A 122 -9.33 -2.16 18.03
CA LYS A 122 -9.30 -2.05 19.48
C LYS A 122 -8.35 -3.16 19.97
N THR A 123 -7.12 -2.79 20.34
CA THR A 123 -6.40 -3.59 21.31
C THR A 123 -7.27 -3.55 22.55
N VAL A 124 -8.00 -4.63 22.80
CA VAL A 124 -8.54 -4.92 24.12
C VAL A 124 -7.29 -5.07 24.99
N SER A 125 -6.83 -3.96 25.57
CA SER A 125 -6.08 -4.03 26.80
C SER A 125 -7.11 -4.39 27.85
N ASP A 126 -7.29 -5.70 28.06
CA ASP A 126 -7.75 -6.24 29.33
C ASP A 126 -6.69 -5.86 30.36
N ASP A 127 -6.76 -4.62 30.86
CA ASP A 127 -6.19 -4.22 32.13
C ASP A 127 -6.75 -2.83 32.49
N GLU A 128 -7.27 -2.76 33.72
CA GLU A 128 -7.75 -1.57 34.43
C GLU A 128 -9.19 -1.11 34.17
N ALA A 129 -10.14 -2.02 34.41
CA ALA A 129 -11.37 -1.69 35.13
C ALA A 129 -11.26 -2.21 36.58
N MET A 130 -10.30 -1.66 37.35
CA MET A 130 -10.41 -1.67 38.80
C MET A 130 -11.09 -0.38 39.24
N ASP A 131 -12.20 -0.58 39.94
CA ASP A 131 -12.90 0.41 40.73
C ASP A 131 -11.96 1.31 41.52
N SER A 132 -12.08 2.61 41.31
CA SER A 132 -11.88 3.57 42.39
C SER A 132 -13.08 4.52 42.42
N ALA A 133 -14.04 4.16 43.25
CA ALA A 133 -15.02 5.10 43.77
C ALA A 133 -14.25 6.21 44.53
N GLY A 134 -14.13 7.38 43.92
CA GLY A 134 -13.36 8.50 44.46
C GLY A 134 -13.84 9.85 43.93
N VAL A 135 -14.76 10.48 44.67
CA VAL A 135 -14.90 11.93 44.92
C VAL A 135 -14.79 12.90 43.72
N GLY A 136 -15.95 13.38 43.27
CA GLY A 136 -16.26 14.82 43.37
C GLY A 136 -15.64 15.84 42.41
N TYR A 137 -14.91 15.45 41.35
CA TYR A 137 -14.53 16.40 40.29
C TYR A 137 -15.12 16.03 38.94
N LYS A 138 -15.86 16.97 38.32
CA LYS A 138 -16.32 16.87 36.93
C LYS A 138 -15.09 16.74 36.03
N SER A 139 -14.73 15.51 35.69
CA SER A 139 -13.70 15.25 34.69
C SER A 139 -14.08 16.00 33.41
N PRO A 140 -13.14 16.72 32.77
CA PRO A 140 -13.42 17.37 31.50
C PRO A 140 -13.92 16.32 30.50
N PRO A 141 -14.87 16.67 29.60
CA PRO A 141 -15.49 15.69 28.71
C PRO A 141 -14.39 14.94 27.95
N ARG A 142 -14.25 13.66 28.30
CA ARG A 142 -13.34 12.73 27.63
C ARG A 142 -13.74 12.77 26.16
N ARG A 143 -12.89 13.31 25.29
CA ARG A 143 -13.13 13.29 23.85
C ARG A 143 -13.32 11.83 23.46
N VAL A 144 -14.56 11.43 23.17
CA VAL A 144 -14.85 10.14 22.56
C VAL A 144 -14.06 10.13 21.26
N LYS A 145 -12.96 9.38 21.23
CA LYS A 145 -12.18 9.14 20.01
C LYS A 145 -13.16 8.47 19.05
N GLY A 146 -13.61 9.21 18.03
CA GLY A 146 -14.43 8.64 16.97
C GLY A 146 -13.72 7.43 16.38
N ASP A 147 -14.45 6.32 16.32
CA ASP A 147 -14.01 4.93 16.17
C ASP A 147 -13.51 4.57 14.75
N GLY A 148 -12.81 5.48 14.04
CA GLY A 148 -12.57 5.32 12.58
C GLY A 148 -11.27 5.89 12.01
N GLY A 149 -10.21 6.06 12.79
CA GLY A 149 -8.99 6.69 12.28
C GLY A 149 -9.03 8.22 12.30
N SER A 150 -7.87 8.88 12.41
CA SER A 150 -7.82 10.32 12.12
C SER A 150 -8.22 10.58 10.67
N ILE A 151 -8.85 11.71 10.37
CA ILE A 151 -9.24 12.14 9.01
C ILE A 151 -8.08 11.98 8.02
N ARG A 152 -6.87 12.34 8.46
CA ARG A 152 -5.63 12.25 7.67
C ARG A 152 -5.16 10.82 7.44
N LEU A 153 -5.38 9.93 8.41
CA LEU A 153 -5.09 8.50 8.26
C LEU A 153 -6.04 7.89 7.21
N ARG A 154 -7.33 8.21 7.28
CA ARG A 154 -8.31 7.79 6.27
C ARG A 154 -7.98 8.32 4.87
N LEU A 155 -7.63 9.61 4.75
CA LEU A 155 -7.18 10.18 3.47
C LEU A 155 -5.95 9.43 2.93
N PHE A 156 -4.95 9.22 3.78
CA PHE A 156 -3.73 8.52 3.41
C PHE A 156 -4.03 7.10 2.93
N THR A 157 -4.82 6.33 3.68
CA THR A 157 -5.22 4.97 3.28
C THR A 157 -6.03 4.96 1.98
N ALA A 158 -6.97 5.89 1.80
CA ALA A 158 -7.77 5.97 0.57
C ALA A 158 -6.90 6.28 -0.66
N VAL A 159 -5.90 7.17 -0.53
CA VAL A 159 -4.91 7.43 -1.59
C VAL A 159 -4.10 6.16 -1.87
N LEU A 160 -3.62 5.45 -0.85
CA LEU A 160 -2.91 4.17 -1.05
C LEU A 160 -3.79 3.15 -1.80
N VAL A 161 -5.04 2.96 -1.37
CA VAL A 161 -6.00 2.07 -2.04
C VAL A 161 -6.18 2.46 -3.50
N CYS A 162 -6.34 3.76 -3.80
CA CYS A 162 -6.49 4.22 -5.18
C CYS A 162 -5.23 4.08 -6.01
N HIS A 163 -4.05 3.91 -5.41
CA HIS A 163 -2.79 3.68 -6.12
C HIS A 163 -2.32 2.22 -6.08
N SER A 164 -3.06 1.33 -5.42
CA SER A 164 -2.70 -0.07 -5.33
C SER A 164 -3.06 -0.81 -6.62
N ASP A 165 -2.29 -1.86 -6.92
CA ASP A 165 -2.79 -2.94 -7.74
C ASP A 165 -3.85 -3.75 -6.99
N GLU A 166 -4.38 -4.77 -7.66
CA GLU A 166 -5.43 -5.63 -7.12
C GLU A 166 -4.98 -6.59 -6.03
N LEU A 167 -3.67 -6.78 -5.86
CA LEU A 167 -3.08 -7.58 -4.78
C LEU A 167 -2.70 -6.70 -3.58
N GLY A 168 -2.91 -5.39 -3.68
CA GLY A 168 -2.68 -4.43 -2.60
C GLY A 168 -1.31 -3.78 -2.59
N VAL A 169 -0.51 -3.91 -3.65
CA VAL A 169 0.80 -3.29 -3.72
C VAL A 169 0.72 -1.89 -4.31
N VAL A 170 1.30 -0.93 -3.60
CA VAL A 170 1.43 0.46 -4.06
C VAL A 170 2.89 0.72 -4.38
N ARG A 171 3.20 0.90 -5.67
CA ARG A 171 4.55 1.23 -6.16
C ARG A 171 4.61 2.66 -6.73
N GLY A 172 5.80 3.24 -6.81
CA GLY A 172 6.02 4.52 -7.51
C GLY A 172 5.50 5.77 -6.79
N LEU A 173 5.07 5.66 -5.52
CA LEU A 173 4.69 6.82 -4.71
C LEU A 173 5.90 7.37 -3.96
N ARG A 174 6.52 8.39 -4.57
CA ARG A 174 7.58 9.19 -3.93
C ARG A 174 6.98 10.13 -2.89
N GLY A 175 7.80 10.57 -1.92
CA GLY A 175 7.36 11.46 -0.84
C GLY A 175 6.72 12.76 -1.33
N GLU A 176 7.28 13.37 -2.38
CA GLU A 176 6.74 14.58 -3.03
C GLU A 176 5.36 14.32 -3.62
N LYS A 177 5.22 13.27 -4.44
CA LYS A 177 3.93 12.88 -5.03
C LYS A 177 2.88 12.56 -3.96
N LEU A 178 3.27 11.92 -2.88
CA LEU A 178 2.36 11.61 -1.78
C LEU A 178 1.93 12.89 -1.03
N TYR A 179 2.83 13.84 -0.83
CA TYR A 179 2.50 15.17 -0.30
C TYR A 179 1.53 15.91 -1.23
N ASP A 180 1.77 15.89 -2.53
CA ASP A 180 0.91 16.48 -3.54
C ASP A 180 -0.50 15.87 -3.56
N LEU A 181 -0.61 14.57 -3.32
CA LEU A 181 -1.90 13.87 -3.28
C LEU A 181 -2.65 14.03 -1.95
N THR A 182 -1.94 14.20 -0.84
CA THR A 182 -2.55 14.13 0.50
C THR A 182 -2.45 15.43 1.30
N GLY A 183 -1.53 16.32 0.99
CA GLY A 183 -1.15 17.47 1.82
C GLY A 183 -0.44 17.08 3.13
N ILE A 184 -0.02 15.81 3.28
CA ILE A 184 0.57 15.28 4.51
C ILE A 184 2.10 15.33 4.41
N GLY A 185 2.74 16.01 5.35
CA GLY A 185 4.21 16.08 5.42
C GLY A 185 4.88 14.73 5.75
N ALA A 186 6.14 14.58 5.34
CA ALA A 186 6.88 13.31 5.44
C ALA A 186 6.92 12.68 6.84
N ALA A 187 7.02 13.49 7.90
CA ALA A 187 7.01 13.00 9.29
C ALA A 187 5.68 12.32 9.64
N GLN A 188 4.57 12.93 9.22
CA GLN A 188 3.22 12.40 9.44
C GLN A 188 2.93 11.20 8.54
N VAL A 189 3.47 11.17 7.30
CA VAL A 189 3.41 9.97 6.45
C VAL A 189 4.06 8.78 7.15
N ARG A 190 5.28 8.95 7.69
CA ARG A 190 5.96 7.88 8.43
C ARG A 190 5.16 7.42 9.65
N LEU A 191 4.57 8.37 10.39
CA LEU A 191 3.71 8.04 11.54
C LEU A 191 2.46 7.28 11.11
N ASN A 192 1.77 7.73 10.05
CA ASN A 192 0.59 7.07 9.51
C ASN A 192 0.92 5.66 8.99
N ALA A 193 2.02 5.49 8.26
CA ALA A 193 2.47 4.19 7.78
C ALA A 193 2.75 3.23 8.96
N LYS A 194 3.45 3.69 10.00
CA LYS A 194 3.65 2.90 11.23
C LYS A 194 2.32 2.52 11.88
N GLN A 195 1.37 3.46 11.98
CA GLN A 195 0.05 3.19 12.55
C GLN A 195 -0.73 2.14 11.75
N LEU A 196 -0.70 2.20 10.41
CA LEU A 196 -1.36 1.21 9.56
C LEU A 196 -0.70 -0.17 9.64
N VAL A 197 0.62 -0.23 9.81
CA VAL A 197 1.33 -1.50 10.07
C VAL A 197 0.89 -2.07 11.43
N SER A 198 0.87 -1.25 12.47
CA SER A 198 0.43 -1.69 13.81
C SER A 198 -1.04 -2.13 13.85
N SER A 199 -1.91 -1.56 13.02
CA SER A 199 -3.32 -1.99 12.95
C SER A 199 -3.56 -3.20 12.03
N GLY A 200 -2.57 -3.61 11.24
CA GLY A 200 -2.66 -4.71 10.29
C GLY A 200 -3.21 -4.32 8.91
N VAL A 201 -3.58 -3.05 8.70
CA VAL A 201 -4.03 -2.54 7.39
C VAL A 201 -2.90 -2.56 6.36
N LEU A 202 -1.66 -2.28 6.82
CA LEU A 202 -0.45 -2.54 6.04
C LEU A 202 0.22 -3.81 6.55
N LEU A 203 0.53 -4.73 5.64
CA LEU A 203 1.38 -5.88 5.89
C LEU A 203 2.86 -5.47 5.99
N GLY A 204 3.23 -4.41 5.29
CA GLY A 204 4.58 -3.87 5.32
C GLY A 204 4.69 -2.53 4.60
N HIS A 205 5.78 -1.81 4.89
CA HIS A 205 6.16 -0.59 4.21
C HIS A 205 7.68 -0.57 4.03
N VAL A 206 8.12 -0.46 2.79
CA VAL A 206 9.52 -0.30 2.43
C VAL A 206 9.74 1.17 2.10
N PRO A 207 10.45 1.93 2.95
CA PRO A 207 10.69 3.33 2.69
C PRO A 207 11.59 3.50 1.46
N GLY A 208 11.24 4.46 0.60
CA GLY A 208 12.10 4.85 -0.50
C GLY A 208 13.43 5.40 0.00
N THR A 209 14.48 5.19 -0.78
CA THR A 209 15.85 5.59 -0.42
C THR A 209 16.59 6.15 -1.63
N SER A 210 17.64 6.93 -1.39
CA SER A 210 18.49 7.48 -2.44
C SER A 210 19.83 6.74 -2.47
N SER A 211 20.19 6.18 -3.61
CA SER A 211 21.43 5.45 -3.80
C SER A 211 21.84 5.43 -5.26
N LYS A 212 23.13 5.62 -5.54
CA LYS A 212 23.72 5.49 -6.88
C LYS A 212 23.55 4.08 -7.48
N TRP A 213 23.25 3.11 -6.63
CA TRP A 213 23.00 1.73 -7.03
C TRP A 213 21.65 1.52 -7.71
N PHE A 214 20.69 2.44 -7.55
CA PHE A 214 19.42 2.35 -8.26
C PHE A 214 19.50 3.11 -9.57
N ALA A 215 18.90 2.56 -10.64
CA ALA A 215 18.93 3.19 -11.96
C ALA A 215 18.41 4.64 -11.94
N GLU A 216 17.35 4.91 -11.16
CA GLU A 216 16.77 6.25 -11.02
C GLU A 216 17.43 7.10 -9.90
N SER A 217 18.49 6.62 -9.25
CA SER A 217 19.15 7.21 -8.06
C SER A 217 18.27 7.43 -6.83
N LYS A 218 16.94 7.47 -6.98
CA LYS A 218 15.91 7.63 -5.95
C LYS A 218 14.85 6.55 -6.14
N ALA A 219 14.88 5.53 -5.30
CA ALA A 219 13.83 4.52 -5.28
C ALA A 219 12.60 5.05 -4.53
N ALA A 220 11.41 4.77 -5.06
CA ALA A 220 10.15 5.14 -4.42
C ALA A 220 9.84 4.26 -3.20
N SER A 221 8.92 4.72 -2.35
CA SER A 221 8.38 3.86 -1.29
C SER A 221 7.43 2.81 -1.88
N THR A 222 7.42 1.64 -1.26
CA THR A 222 6.46 0.56 -1.56
C THR A 222 5.61 0.28 -0.33
N TYR A 223 4.29 0.23 -0.52
CA TYR A 223 3.33 -0.09 0.54
C TYR A 223 2.57 -1.37 0.18
N TYR A 224 2.36 -2.23 1.17
CA TYR A 224 1.70 -3.51 1.00
C TYR A 224 0.42 -3.53 1.85
N LEU A 225 -0.73 -3.37 1.22
CA LEU A 225 -2.04 -3.36 1.85
C LEU A 225 -2.52 -4.79 2.11
N ASP A 226 -3.16 -5.00 3.26
CA ASP A 226 -3.81 -6.27 3.59
C ASP A 226 -5.21 -6.34 2.99
N MET A 227 -5.28 -6.69 1.71
CA MET A 227 -6.54 -6.80 0.95
C MET A 227 -7.49 -7.89 1.46
N PRO A 228 -7.04 -9.14 1.75
CA PRO A 228 -7.94 -10.24 2.07
C PRO A 228 -8.50 -10.17 3.50
N THR A 229 -7.70 -9.68 4.45
CA THR A 229 -8.05 -9.74 5.88
C THR A 229 -8.54 -8.40 6.40
N SER A 230 -7.69 -7.36 6.40
CA SER A 230 -8.02 -6.08 7.06
C SER A 230 -8.90 -5.16 6.22
N LEU A 231 -8.76 -5.18 4.89
CA LEU A 231 -9.59 -4.37 3.99
C LEU A 231 -10.84 -5.12 3.49
N ASP A 232 -10.98 -6.39 3.89
CA ASP A 232 -12.15 -7.24 3.64
C ASP A 232 -12.68 -7.10 2.20
N VAL A 233 -11.78 -7.29 1.22
CA VAL A 233 -12.15 -7.30 -0.19
C VAL A 233 -12.78 -8.65 -0.50
N MET A 234 -14.02 -8.83 -0.02
CA MET A 234 -14.83 -10.06 -0.08
C MET A 234 -15.08 -10.63 -1.47
N ARG A 235 -14.69 -9.93 -2.54
CA ARG A 235 -15.08 -10.22 -3.92
C ARG A 235 -14.04 -10.96 -4.77
N ARG A 236 -12.84 -11.27 -4.27
CA ARG A 236 -11.71 -11.64 -5.15
C ARG A 236 -11.01 -12.97 -4.94
N ASN A 237 -11.53 -13.90 -4.12
CA ASN A 237 -10.85 -15.18 -3.85
C ASN A 237 -9.34 -14.98 -3.58
N LEU A 238 -9.00 -13.92 -2.84
CA LEU A 238 -7.62 -13.66 -2.46
C LEU A 238 -7.30 -14.48 -1.23
N LEU A 239 -6.22 -15.24 -1.29
CA LEU A 239 -5.74 -16.05 -0.20
C LEU A 239 -4.37 -15.52 0.24
N ARG A 240 -4.23 -15.22 1.54
CA ARG A 240 -2.92 -14.94 2.12
C ARG A 240 -2.33 -16.23 2.67
N LEU A 241 -1.14 -16.57 2.25
CA LEU A 241 -0.34 -17.68 2.76
C LEU A 241 0.87 -17.10 3.48
N GLU A 242 1.11 -17.53 4.71
CA GLU A 242 2.26 -17.12 5.50
C GLU A 242 3.18 -18.34 5.64
N PHE A 243 4.34 -18.29 4.97
CA PHE A 243 5.35 -19.33 5.02
C PHE A 243 6.39 -18.99 6.08
N TYR A 244 6.55 -19.89 7.05
CA TYR A 244 7.47 -19.75 8.18
C TYR A 244 8.65 -20.68 7.95
N SER A 245 9.86 -20.15 8.14
CA SER A 245 11.08 -20.94 8.05
C SER A 245 12.09 -20.48 9.10
N ASP A 246 12.72 -21.43 9.78
CA ASP A 246 13.93 -21.19 10.57
C ASP A 246 15.15 -20.92 9.67
N PHE A 247 15.03 -21.22 8.39
CA PHE A 247 16.07 -21.10 7.40
C PHE A 247 15.99 -19.73 6.69
N ASP A 248 17.11 -19.01 6.61
CA ASP A 248 17.18 -17.75 5.86
C ASP A 248 17.24 -18.01 4.37
N VAL A 249 16.07 -18.27 3.76
CA VAL A 249 15.93 -18.50 2.32
C VAL A 249 16.54 -17.34 1.52
N TRP A 250 16.30 -16.09 1.95
CA TRP A 250 16.93 -14.92 1.34
C TRP A 250 18.41 -14.84 1.66
N GLY A 251 18.79 -15.22 2.87
CA GLY A 251 20.17 -15.42 3.30
C GLY A 251 20.89 -16.32 2.33
N ARG A 252 20.40 -17.52 2.04
CA ARG A 252 20.99 -18.50 1.12
C ARG A 252 20.95 -18.03 -0.34
N VAL A 253 19.81 -17.53 -0.82
CA VAL A 253 19.64 -17.09 -2.21
C VAL A 253 20.52 -15.88 -2.52
N LEU A 254 20.59 -14.90 -1.60
CA LEU A 254 21.48 -13.75 -1.73
C LEU A 254 22.88 -14.00 -1.18
N GLU A 255 23.15 -15.11 -0.49
CA GLU A 255 24.44 -15.39 0.16
C GLU A 255 25.58 -15.48 -0.82
N PRO A 256 25.45 -16.11 -2.01
CA PRO A 256 26.49 -16.09 -3.02
C PRO A 256 26.94 -14.67 -3.37
N ILE A 257 26.01 -13.72 -3.43
CA ILE A 257 26.29 -12.30 -3.66
C ILE A 257 26.82 -11.64 -2.38
N ALA A 258 26.25 -11.97 -1.22
CA ALA A 258 26.57 -11.35 0.05
C ALA A 258 27.91 -11.82 0.65
N ARG A 259 28.37 -13.04 0.35
CA ARG A 259 29.66 -13.61 0.80
C ARG A 259 30.85 -13.03 0.05
N GLN A 260 30.62 -12.41 -1.11
CA GLN A 260 31.66 -11.68 -1.83
C GLN A 260 32.13 -10.48 -0.98
N LYS A 261 33.43 -10.44 -0.64
CA LYS A 261 34.02 -9.37 0.17
C LYS A 261 34.40 -8.16 -0.69
N TRP A 262 33.47 -7.65 -1.50
CA TRP A 262 33.76 -6.51 -2.35
C TRP A 262 33.68 -5.18 -1.59
N PRO A 263 34.59 -4.21 -1.84
CA PRO A 263 34.65 -2.94 -1.10
C PRO A 263 33.35 -2.12 -1.05
N TRP A 264 32.45 -2.33 -2.01
CA TRP A 264 31.19 -1.60 -2.18
C TRP A 264 29.95 -2.33 -1.64
N MET A 265 30.08 -3.59 -1.22
CA MET A 265 29.02 -4.35 -0.54
C MET A 265 28.46 -3.68 0.73
N PRO A 266 29.22 -2.90 1.52
CA PRO A 266 28.66 -2.16 2.66
C PRO A 266 27.54 -1.19 2.27
N VAL A 267 27.52 -0.65 1.04
CA VAL A 267 26.46 0.26 0.58
C VAL A 267 25.17 -0.49 0.30
N ILE A 268 25.25 -1.64 -0.37
CA ILE A 268 24.10 -2.52 -0.60
C ILE A 268 23.59 -3.13 0.71
N ARG A 269 24.49 -3.38 1.67
CA ARG A 269 24.15 -3.87 3.01
C ARG A 269 23.49 -2.82 3.91
N ARG A 270 23.44 -1.54 3.52
CA ARG A 270 22.65 -0.54 4.25
C ARG A 270 21.19 -1.00 4.28
N GLY A 271 20.59 -1.03 5.47
CA GLY A 271 19.27 -1.64 5.68
C GLY A 271 18.19 -1.18 4.71
N GLU A 272 18.14 0.13 4.40
CA GLU A 272 17.16 0.70 3.47
C GLU A 272 17.41 0.30 2.00
N VAL A 273 18.67 0.34 1.54
CA VAL A 273 19.05 -0.04 0.17
C VAL A 273 18.75 -1.52 -0.05
N ARG A 274 19.11 -2.37 0.92
CA ARG A 274 18.78 -3.79 0.89
C ARG A 274 17.28 -4.02 0.86
N ALA A 275 16.51 -3.34 1.72
CA ALA A 275 15.06 -3.52 1.79
C ALA A 275 14.37 -3.16 0.47
N VAL A 276 14.77 -2.05 -0.15
CA VAL A 276 14.27 -1.64 -1.46
C VAL A 276 14.66 -2.65 -2.53
N LEU A 277 15.94 -3.05 -2.60
CA LEU A 277 16.38 -4.02 -3.61
C LEU A 277 15.62 -5.35 -3.50
N VAL A 278 15.50 -5.90 -2.28
CA VAL A 278 14.73 -7.13 -2.03
C VAL A 278 13.26 -6.94 -2.43
N SER A 279 12.66 -5.81 -2.08
CA SER A 279 11.27 -5.46 -2.45
C SER A 279 11.05 -5.45 -3.97
N GLU A 280 11.97 -4.87 -4.73
CA GLU A 280 11.89 -4.83 -6.19
C GLU A 280 12.08 -6.22 -6.81
N LEU A 281 13.08 -6.98 -6.33
CA LEU A 281 13.31 -8.36 -6.77
C LEU A 281 12.12 -9.29 -6.44
N MET A 282 11.46 -9.08 -5.30
CA MET A 282 10.20 -9.78 -4.97
C MET A 282 9.08 -9.44 -5.94
N GLY A 283 9.02 -8.21 -6.44
CA GLY A 283 8.13 -7.81 -7.53
C GLY A 283 8.40 -8.62 -8.80
N GLU A 284 9.67 -8.81 -9.15
CA GLU A 284 10.07 -9.63 -10.30
C GLU A 284 9.70 -11.12 -10.12
N VAL A 285 9.91 -11.68 -8.94
CA VAL A 285 9.48 -13.06 -8.63
C VAL A 285 7.97 -13.21 -8.72
N SER A 286 7.23 -12.22 -8.21
CA SER A 286 5.76 -12.17 -8.30
C SER A 286 5.29 -12.15 -9.77
N TYR A 287 5.96 -11.38 -10.62
CA TYR A 287 5.68 -11.31 -12.05
C TYR A 287 5.97 -12.64 -12.76
N ILE A 288 7.11 -13.28 -12.46
CA ILE A 288 7.46 -14.59 -13.01
C ILE A 288 6.38 -15.63 -12.65
N LEU A 289 6.02 -15.72 -11.38
CA LEU A 289 5.01 -16.66 -10.89
C LEU A 289 3.63 -16.41 -11.49
N SER A 290 3.26 -15.15 -11.72
CA SER A 290 1.94 -14.80 -12.28
C SER A 290 1.86 -14.97 -13.80
N THR A 291 2.99 -14.94 -14.51
CA THR A 291 3.00 -14.89 -15.99
C THR A 291 3.55 -16.17 -16.62
N TYR A 292 4.51 -16.80 -15.96
CA TYR A 292 5.28 -17.94 -16.46
C TYR A 292 5.15 -19.14 -15.51
N TRP A 293 4.02 -19.27 -14.81
CA TRP A 293 3.77 -20.33 -13.83
C TRP A 293 4.16 -21.73 -14.35
N GLU A 294 3.65 -22.11 -15.51
CA GLU A 294 3.90 -23.41 -16.14
C GLU A 294 5.36 -23.61 -16.54
N ASP A 295 6.10 -22.54 -16.87
CA ASP A 295 7.50 -22.65 -17.29
C ASP A 295 8.45 -22.87 -16.09
N VAL A 296 8.02 -22.57 -14.86
CA VAL A 296 8.84 -22.60 -13.64
C VAL A 296 8.93 -24.03 -13.07
N ASP A 297 9.56 -24.97 -13.78
CA ASP A 297 9.66 -26.38 -13.34
C ASP A 297 11.03 -26.77 -12.76
N GLY A 298 11.95 -25.80 -12.64
CA GLY A 298 13.27 -25.99 -12.06
C GLY A 298 14.16 -24.76 -12.24
N ALA A 299 15.03 -24.46 -11.28
CA ALA A 299 15.88 -23.27 -11.36
C ALA A 299 16.80 -23.29 -12.60
N GLN A 300 17.49 -24.42 -12.83
CA GLN A 300 18.41 -24.58 -13.96
C GLN A 300 17.66 -24.66 -15.31
N SER A 301 16.58 -25.42 -15.38
CA SER A 301 15.79 -25.57 -16.61
C SER A 301 15.11 -24.28 -17.05
N PHE A 302 14.69 -23.43 -16.11
CA PHE A 302 14.16 -22.10 -16.40
C PHE A 302 15.29 -21.15 -16.84
N TYR A 303 16.45 -21.18 -16.18
CA TYR A 303 17.58 -20.33 -16.53
C TYR A 303 18.04 -20.56 -17.99
N ASP A 304 18.24 -21.82 -18.37
CA ASP A 304 18.78 -22.20 -19.68
C ASP A 304 17.86 -21.86 -20.87
N LYS A 305 16.57 -21.59 -20.63
CA LYS A 305 15.56 -21.44 -21.70
C LYS A 305 14.69 -20.18 -21.60
N HIS A 306 14.56 -19.55 -20.42
CA HIS A 306 13.45 -18.62 -20.16
C HIS A 306 13.84 -17.29 -19.52
N ALA A 307 15.01 -17.15 -18.88
CA ALA A 307 15.43 -15.88 -18.26
C ALA A 307 15.50 -14.71 -19.27
N GLU A 308 15.98 -14.99 -20.48
CA GLU A 308 16.02 -14.04 -21.59
C GLU A 308 14.61 -13.80 -22.18
N LYS A 309 13.85 -14.89 -22.40
CA LYS A 309 12.48 -14.85 -22.94
C LYS A 309 11.55 -14.00 -22.08
N CYS A 310 11.65 -14.11 -20.75
CA CYS A 310 10.85 -13.32 -19.83
C CYS A 310 11.41 -11.91 -19.61
N GLY A 311 12.55 -11.54 -20.23
CA GLY A 311 13.17 -10.22 -20.12
C GLY A 311 13.64 -9.86 -18.70
N LEU A 312 13.89 -10.85 -17.84
CA LEU A 312 14.22 -10.64 -16.43
C LEU A 312 15.52 -9.87 -16.26
N GLU A 313 16.56 -10.21 -17.03
CA GLU A 313 17.84 -9.49 -16.96
C GLU A 313 17.65 -7.99 -17.26
N ARG A 314 16.84 -7.66 -18.28
CA ARG A 314 16.54 -6.26 -18.63
C ARG A 314 15.84 -5.53 -17.48
N ARG A 315 14.89 -6.18 -16.79
CA ARG A 315 14.19 -5.58 -15.65
C ARG A 315 15.08 -5.44 -14.42
N VAL A 316 15.92 -6.43 -14.12
CA VAL A 316 16.93 -6.35 -13.05
C VAL A 316 17.91 -5.21 -13.30
N ARG A 317 18.38 -5.02 -14.53
CA ARG A 317 19.19 -3.85 -14.94
C ARG A 317 18.44 -2.52 -14.85
N GLY A 318 17.12 -2.55 -15.01
CA GLY A 318 16.24 -1.40 -14.79
C GLY A 318 16.08 -1.02 -13.31
N ILE A 319 16.27 -1.99 -12.40
CA ILE A 319 16.22 -1.77 -10.95
C ILE A 319 17.57 -1.27 -10.44
N LEU A 320 18.63 -2.02 -10.76
CA LEU A 320 19.97 -1.82 -10.21
C LEU A 320 20.94 -1.40 -11.30
N ARG A 321 21.75 -0.38 -11.02
CA ARG A 321 22.92 0.02 -11.81
C ARG A 321 24.17 -0.14 -10.96
N VAL A 322 25.23 -0.72 -11.53
CA VAL A 322 26.54 -0.75 -10.90
C VAL A 322 27.23 0.61 -11.10
N PRO A 323 27.57 1.35 -10.03
CA PRO A 323 28.22 2.65 -10.16
C PRO A 323 29.63 2.53 -10.75
N ASP A 324 30.06 3.52 -11.53
CA ASP A 324 31.39 3.52 -12.17
C ASP A 324 32.51 3.41 -11.12
N GLU A 325 32.32 3.99 -9.93
CA GLU A 325 33.29 3.89 -8.83
C GLU A 325 33.45 2.45 -8.31
N ALA A 326 32.39 1.63 -8.41
CA ALA A 326 32.44 0.22 -8.04
C ALA A 326 33.16 -0.61 -9.11
N LEU A 327 32.99 -0.26 -10.39
CA LEU A 327 33.67 -0.90 -11.53
C LEU A 327 35.17 -0.58 -11.57
N GLN A 328 35.55 0.63 -11.14
CA GLN A 328 36.94 1.10 -11.12
C GLN A 328 37.69 0.74 -9.83
N ALA A 329 37.04 0.04 -8.89
CA ALA A 329 37.69 -0.34 -7.64
C ALA A 329 38.87 -1.31 -7.91
N LYS A 330 39.97 -1.12 -7.19
CA LYS A 330 41.24 -1.86 -7.39
C LYS A 330 41.09 -3.39 -7.42
N ASP A 331 40.12 -3.91 -6.68
CA ASP A 331 39.85 -5.34 -6.53
C ASP A 331 38.55 -5.78 -7.23
N ALA A 332 37.97 -4.93 -8.09
CA ALA A 332 36.77 -5.28 -8.84
C ALA A 332 37.13 -6.26 -9.98
N PRO A 333 36.41 -7.39 -10.11
CA PRO A 333 36.58 -8.25 -11.27
C PRO A 333 36.16 -7.52 -12.55
N SER A 334 36.85 -7.79 -13.66
CA SER A 334 36.57 -7.14 -14.95
C SER A 334 35.16 -7.40 -15.49
N ASN A 335 34.52 -8.48 -15.04
CA ASN A 335 33.15 -8.87 -15.35
C ASN A 335 32.19 -8.63 -14.17
N LEU A 336 32.49 -7.70 -13.27
CA LEU A 336 31.73 -7.52 -12.04
C LEU A 336 30.23 -7.31 -12.27
N GLU A 337 29.89 -6.43 -13.21
CA GLU A 337 28.51 -6.13 -13.55
C GLU A 337 27.74 -7.37 -13.98
N LYS A 338 28.37 -8.20 -14.82
CA LYS A 338 27.82 -9.48 -15.27
C LYS A 338 27.58 -10.42 -14.08
N ILE A 339 28.56 -10.57 -13.18
CA ILE A 339 28.42 -11.44 -11.99
C ILE A 339 27.24 -11.01 -11.12
N ILE A 340 27.06 -9.69 -10.90
CA ILE A 340 25.96 -9.18 -10.08
C ILE A 340 24.61 -9.50 -10.72
N TYR A 341 24.43 -9.17 -12.00
CA TYR A 341 23.13 -9.37 -12.64
C TYR A 341 22.80 -10.85 -12.82
N GLU A 342 23.76 -11.69 -13.24
CA GLU A 342 23.54 -13.15 -13.33
C GLU A 342 23.17 -13.73 -11.97
N GLY A 343 23.84 -13.31 -10.90
CA GLY A 343 23.52 -13.72 -9.53
C GLY A 343 22.10 -13.32 -9.11
N LEU A 344 21.68 -12.08 -9.41
CA LEU A 344 20.34 -11.59 -9.06
C LEU A 344 19.24 -12.24 -9.89
N VAL A 345 19.47 -12.44 -11.20
CA VAL A 345 18.57 -13.16 -12.10
C VAL A 345 18.39 -14.59 -11.61
N PHE A 346 19.49 -15.31 -11.35
CA PHE A 346 19.46 -16.65 -10.78
C PHE A 346 18.69 -16.69 -9.46
N SER A 347 18.95 -15.73 -8.57
CA SER A 347 18.26 -15.61 -7.28
C SER A 347 16.74 -15.48 -7.42
N CYS A 348 16.27 -14.63 -8.34
CA CYS A 348 14.84 -14.48 -8.61
C CYS A 348 14.21 -15.79 -9.13
N ILE A 349 14.91 -16.50 -10.01
CA ILE A 349 14.43 -17.76 -10.59
C ILE A 349 14.38 -18.87 -9.53
N GLU A 350 15.44 -19.01 -8.73
CA GLU A 350 15.49 -19.98 -7.64
C GLU A 350 14.36 -19.75 -6.63
N LEU A 351 14.11 -18.48 -6.27
CA LEU A 351 13.02 -18.13 -5.36
C LEU A 351 11.64 -18.38 -5.99
N ALA A 352 11.44 -18.06 -7.27
CA ALA A 352 10.20 -18.35 -7.97
C ALA A 352 9.91 -19.86 -7.95
N TRP A 353 10.90 -20.68 -8.29
CA TRP A 353 10.79 -22.13 -8.24
C TRP A 353 10.43 -22.64 -6.85
N LEU A 354 11.12 -22.14 -5.82
CA LEU A 354 10.88 -22.54 -4.45
C LEU A 354 9.45 -22.19 -4.00
N VAL A 355 8.97 -20.98 -4.30
CA VAL A 355 7.61 -20.57 -3.96
C VAL A 355 6.57 -21.37 -4.72
N LYS A 356 6.77 -21.64 -6.02
CA LYS A 356 5.88 -22.53 -6.79
C LYS A 356 5.77 -23.90 -6.12
N ARG A 357 6.90 -24.50 -5.74
CA ARG A 357 6.93 -25.80 -5.05
C ARG A 357 6.11 -25.76 -3.76
N TRP A 358 6.22 -24.71 -2.95
CA TRP A 358 5.41 -24.57 -1.73
C TRP A 358 3.91 -24.41 -2.01
N LEU A 359 3.56 -23.71 -3.08
CA LEU A 359 2.19 -23.53 -3.51
C LEU A 359 1.59 -24.79 -4.15
N GLN A 360 2.42 -25.75 -4.57
CA GLN A 360 2.01 -27.05 -5.10
C GLN A 360 2.00 -28.17 -4.05
N GLU A 361 2.27 -27.85 -2.77
CA GLU A 361 2.12 -28.82 -1.68
C GLU A 361 0.70 -29.43 -1.68
N PRO A 362 0.52 -30.70 -1.27
CA PRO A 362 -0.75 -31.42 -1.39
C PRO A 362 -1.96 -30.69 -0.77
N VAL A 363 -1.70 -29.86 0.26
CA VAL A 363 -2.71 -29.03 0.95
C VAL A 363 -3.34 -27.97 0.02
N PHE A 364 -2.71 -27.67 -1.12
CA PHE A 364 -3.12 -26.67 -2.11
C PHE A 364 -3.44 -27.25 -3.49
N LEU A 365 -3.67 -28.56 -3.63
CA LEU A 365 -3.93 -29.19 -4.93
C LEU A 365 -5.12 -28.57 -5.69
N ASP A 366 -6.12 -28.05 -4.97
CA ASP A 366 -7.29 -27.39 -5.56
C ASP A 366 -7.12 -25.87 -5.70
N LEU A 367 -5.93 -25.32 -5.42
CA LEU A 367 -5.65 -23.89 -5.56
C LEU A 367 -5.41 -23.54 -7.03
N SER A 368 -6.35 -22.80 -7.62
CA SER A 368 -6.07 -22.12 -8.89
C SER A 368 -5.17 -20.92 -8.61
N VAL A 369 -4.04 -20.84 -9.29
CA VAL A 369 -3.10 -19.72 -9.15
C VAL A 369 -3.18 -18.86 -10.40
N ASP A 370 -3.89 -17.74 -10.32
CA ASP A 370 -3.94 -16.74 -11.40
C ASP A 370 -2.83 -15.70 -11.22
N LYS A 371 -2.70 -15.16 -10.00
CA LYS A 371 -1.66 -14.18 -9.67
C LYS A 371 -1.06 -14.43 -8.32
N VAL A 372 0.22 -14.12 -8.20
CA VAL A 372 1.01 -14.29 -6.98
C VAL A 372 1.73 -13.00 -6.66
N GLN A 373 1.64 -12.55 -5.41
CA GLN A 373 2.41 -11.44 -4.88
C GLN A 373 3.17 -11.86 -3.63
N LEU A 374 4.50 -11.78 -3.72
CA LEU A 374 5.40 -11.95 -2.58
C LEU A 374 5.46 -10.64 -1.78
N LEU A 375 5.44 -10.74 -0.46
CA LEU A 375 5.48 -9.61 0.46
C LEU A 375 6.79 -9.59 1.25
N PRO A 376 7.27 -8.42 1.71
CA PRO A 376 8.55 -8.30 2.40
C PRO A 376 8.67 -9.30 3.55
N VAL A 377 9.79 -10.02 3.57
CA VAL A 377 10.07 -10.97 4.64
C VAL A 377 10.26 -10.24 5.95
N SER A 378 9.59 -10.75 6.99
CA SER A 378 9.71 -10.25 8.35
C SER A 378 10.41 -11.28 9.21
N ARG A 379 11.29 -10.82 10.10
CA ARG A 379 11.86 -11.66 11.16
C ARG A 379 10.98 -11.53 12.40
N LEU A 380 10.47 -12.66 12.86
CA LEU A 380 9.63 -12.75 14.03
C LEU A 380 10.48 -12.69 15.31
N PRO A 381 9.87 -12.38 16.47
CA PRO A 381 10.57 -12.42 17.76
C PRO A 381 11.20 -13.78 18.08
N SER A 382 10.63 -14.87 17.55
CA SER A 382 11.18 -16.23 17.66
C SER A 382 12.49 -16.43 16.88
N GLY A 383 12.90 -15.47 16.04
CA GLY A 383 14.03 -15.60 15.13
C GLY A 383 13.66 -16.18 13.76
N GLN A 384 12.49 -16.81 13.64
CA GLN A 384 11.94 -17.32 12.39
C GLN A 384 11.69 -16.21 11.38
N LEU A 385 11.83 -16.56 10.10
CA LEU A 385 11.42 -15.70 9.01
C LEU A 385 10.01 -16.07 8.56
N CYS A 386 9.20 -15.05 8.34
CA CYS A 386 7.88 -15.17 7.73
C CYS A 386 7.93 -14.49 6.35
N MET A 387 7.64 -15.26 5.30
CA MET A 387 7.40 -14.76 3.96
C MET A 387 5.90 -14.86 3.64
N PRO A 388 5.17 -13.73 3.68
CA PRO A 388 3.79 -13.72 3.28
C PRO A 388 3.69 -13.71 1.74
N VAL A 389 2.75 -14.47 1.22
CA VAL A 389 2.42 -14.59 -0.21
C VAL A 389 0.92 -14.39 -0.35
N VAL A 390 0.51 -13.50 -1.24
CA VAL A 390 -0.90 -13.31 -1.59
C VAL A 390 -1.15 -13.95 -2.95
N VAL A 391 -2.14 -14.84 -3.02
CA VAL A 391 -2.52 -15.54 -4.24
C VAL A 391 -3.93 -15.13 -4.64
N ALA A 392 -4.13 -14.83 -5.92
CA ALA A 392 -5.45 -14.72 -6.53
C ALA A 392 -5.84 -16.06 -7.16
N GLY A 393 -7.04 -16.56 -6.82
CA GLY A 393 -7.59 -17.85 -7.29
C GLY A 393 -7.94 -18.86 -6.18
N GLY A 394 -8.13 -18.37 -4.95
CA GLY A 394 -8.22 -19.11 -3.70
C GLY A 394 -9.29 -20.19 -3.53
N LEU A 395 -9.02 -21.04 -2.52
CA LEU A 395 -9.90 -22.06 -1.92
C LEU A 395 -11.00 -21.41 -1.05
N GLY A 396 -12.11 -20.96 -1.65
CA GLY A 396 -13.29 -20.51 -0.88
C GLY A 396 -12.99 -19.52 0.27
N LYS A 397 -13.74 -19.62 1.40
CA LYS A 397 -13.79 -18.61 2.50
C LYS A 397 -12.49 -18.41 3.32
N ALA A 398 -11.37 -19.07 3.01
CA ALA A 398 -10.14 -18.93 3.77
C ALA A 398 -9.44 -17.58 3.48
N ARG A 399 -9.12 -16.81 4.53
CA ARG A 399 -8.51 -15.47 4.41
C ARG A 399 -7.00 -15.45 4.66
N CYS A 400 -6.51 -16.37 5.48
CA CYS A 400 -5.09 -16.51 5.81
C CYS A 400 -4.77 -17.95 6.24
N ILE A 401 -3.73 -18.56 5.69
CA ILE A 401 -3.22 -19.89 6.08
C ILE A 401 -1.75 -19.74 6.49
N ARG A 402 -1.34 -20.41 7.57
CA ARG A 402 0.03 -20.41 8.09
C ARG A 402 0.66 -21.77 7.91
N LEU A 403 1.90 -21.80 7.42
CA LEU A 403 2.60 -23.01 7.05
C LEU A 403 4.03 -22.96 7.53
N ASN A 404 4.48 -24.00 8.22
CA ASN A 404 5.90 -24.21 8.47
C ASN A 404 6.47 -24.96 7.27
N VAL A 405 7.45 -24.37 6.63
CA VAL A 405 8.12 -24.99 5.48
C VAL A 405 9.40 -25.66 5.98
N PRO A 406 9.62 -26.96 5.66
CA PRO A 406 10.89 -27.61 5.96
C PRO A 406 12.04 -26.90 5.24
N GLY A 407 13.18 -26.75 5.91
CA GLY A 407 14.34 -26.00 5.41
C GLY A 407 15.25 -26.74 4.42
N GLU A 408 14.85 -27.92 3.94
CA GLU A 408 15.67 -28.81 3.11
C GLU A 408 15.71 -28.44 1.62
#